data_AF-A0A4Y2MV69-F1
#
_entry.id   AF-A0A4Y2MV69-F1
#
_cell.length_a   1.000
_cell.length_b   1.000
_cell.length_c   1.000
_cell.angle_alpha   90.00
_cell.angle_beta   90.00
_cell.angle_gamma   90.00
#
_symmetry.space_group_name_H-M   'P 1'
#
loop_
_entity.id
_entity.type
_entity.pdbx_description
1 polymer ?
#
loop_
_entity_poly.entity_id
_entity_poly.type
_entity_poly.pdbx_seq_one_letter_code
_entity_poly.pdbx_strand_id
1 'polypeptide(L)'
;MILSSVSKIFDPLGWLAPFIIGAKTIIQSIWTFQILWDDPVPEKMKKKWTVFRDQLHHLKSVLVPRRVLLPNSTKLGLHAFCEAPGKAYAAVIYLKSIIDS
;
A
#
# COMPACT_ATOMS: atom_id res chain seq x y z
N MET A 1 1.18 -16.49 11.97
CA MET A 1 0.33 -16.46 10.75
C MET A 1 0.32 -15.10 10.04
N ILE A 2 0.29 -13.95 10.74
CA ILE A 2 0.22 -12.61 10.13
C ILE A 2 1.43 -12.29 9.24
N LEU A 3 2.66 -12.47 9.74
CA LEU A 3 3.87 -12.16 8.97
C LEU A 3 3.92 -12.95 7.65
N SER A 4 3.70 -14.27 7.71
CA SER A 4 3.65 -15.14 6.53
C SER A 4 2.63 -14.65 5.50
N SER A 5 1.47 -14.15 5.93
CA SER A 5 0.47 -13.58 5.02
C SER A 5 0.95 -12.29 4.35
N VAL A 6 1.64 -11.40 5.08
CA VAL A 6 2.19 -10.16 4.51
C VAL A 6 3.33 -10.47 3.52
N SER A 7 4.18 -11.45 3.82
CA SER A 7 5.27 -11.88 2.95
C SER A 7 4.80 -12.46 1.61
N LYS A 8 3.54 -12.87 1.48
CA LYS A 8 2.94 -13.36 0.23
C LYS A 8 2.54 -12.24 -0.73
N ILE A 9 2.53 -10.98 -0.27
CA ILE A 9 2.17 -9.83 -1.10
C ILE A 9 3.38 -9.48 -1.99
N PHE A 10 3.29 -9.83 -3.26
CA PHE A 10 4.30 -9.47 -4.28
C PHE A 10 3.82 -8.25 -5.06
N ASP A 11 4.52 -7.12 -4.93
CA ASP A 11 4.19 -5.84 -5.58
C ASP A 11 5.42 -5.22 -6.23
N PRO A 12 5.82 -5.69 -7.43
CA PRO A 12 7.01 -5.20 -8.11
C PRO A 12 6.88 -3.74 -8.60
N LEU A 13 5.65 -3.24 -8.75
CA LEU A 13 5.36 -1.89 -9.26
C LEU A 13 5.05 -0.87 -8.17
N GLY A 14 4.94 -1.30 -6.90
CA GLY A 14 4.63 -0.42 -5.78
C GLY A 14 3.18 0.07 -5.73
N TRP A 15 2.27 -0.52 -6.51
CA TRP A 15 0.85 -0.09 -6.55
C TRP A 15 0.10 -0.40 -5.25
N LEU A 16 0.54 -1.46 -4.57
CA LEU A 16 0.04 -1.88 -3.27
C LEU A 16 0.86 -1.27 -2.13
N ALA A 17 1.79 -0.36 -2.39
CA ALA A 17 2.62 0.27 -1.35
C ALA A 17 1.81 0.84 -0.17
N PRO A 18 0.69 1.58 -0.37
CA PRO A 18 -0.14 2.06 0.74
C PRO A 18 -0.69 0.92 1.60
N PHE A 19 -1.05 -0.19 0.95
CA PHE A 19 -1.53 -1.38 1.63
C PHE A 19 -0.40 -2.07 2.41
N ILE A 20 0.76 -2.29 1.78
CA ILE A 20 1.92 -2.92 2.42
C ILE A 20 2.39 -2.11 3.64
N ILE A 21 2.36 -0.78 3.57
CA ILE A 21 2.69 0.09 4.71
C ILE A 21 1.73 -0.13 5.89
N GLY A 22 0.41 -0.22 5.62
CA GLY A 22 -0.58 -0.55 6.65
C GLY A 22 -0.30 -1.90 7.32
N ALA A 23 0.01 -2.92 6.52
CA ALA A 23 0.36 -4.26 7.01
C ALA A 23 1.62 -4.24 7.90
N LYS A 24 2.66 -3.54 7.45
CA LYS A 24 3.92 -3.36 8.21
C LYS A 24 3.71 -2.59 9.51
N THR A 25 2.83 -1.60 9.52
CA THR A 25 2.48 -0.85 10.73
C THR A 25 1.82 -1.74 11.79
N ILE A 26 0.97 -2.68 11.37
CA ILE A 26 0.38 -3.68 12.28
C ILE A 26 1.45 -4.63 12.81
N ILE A 27 2.35 -5.12 11.96
CA ILE A 27 3.47 -5.98 12.40
C ILE A 27 4.35 -5.25 13.43
N GLN A 28 4.72 -3.99 13.15
CA GLN A 28 5.48 -3.17 14.09
C GLN A 28 4.75 -3.01 15.43
N SER A 29 3.43 -2.79 15.39
CA SER A 29 2.61 -2.68 16.61
C SER A 29 2.54 -4.00 17.39
N ILE A 30 2.65 -5.16 16.73
CA ILE A 30 2.72 -6.46 17.40
C ILE A 30 4.10 -6.61 18.07
N TRP A 31 5.18 -6.23 17.38
CA TRP A 31 6.53 -6.29 17.94
C TRP A 31 6.71 -5.43 19.19
N THR A 32 5.98 -4.31 19.32
CA THR A 32 6.01 -3.50 20.56
C THR A 32 5.47 -4.23 21.79
N PHE A 33 4.71 -5.32 21.63
CA PHE A 33 4.26 -6.15 22.76
C PHE A 33 5.31 -7.18 23.22
N GLN A 34 6.49 -7.23 22.58
CA GLN A 34 7.59 -8.15 22.90
C GLN A 34 7.17 -9.63 23.03
N ILE A 35 6.17 -10.04 22.26
CA ILE A 35 5.71 -11.42 22.21
C ILE A 35 6.66 -12.27 21.36
N LEU A 36 6.85 -13.54 21.74
CA LEU A 36 7.59 -14.50 20.93
C LEU A 36 6.81 -14.84 19.65
N TRP A 37 7.51 -15.41 18.66
CA TRP A 37 6.94 -15.76 17.36
C TRP A 37 5.76 -16.75 17.46
N ASP A 38 5.77 -17.60 18.49
CA ASP A 38 4.76 -18.64 18.75
C ASP A 38 3.70 -18.21 19.77
N ASP A 39 3.87 -17.06 20.42
CA ASP A 39 2.92 -16.57 21.40
C ASP A 39 1.60 -16.12 20.73
N PRO A 40 0.47 -16.28 21.43
CA PRO A 40 -0.81 -15.83 20.92
C PRO A 40 -0.84 -14.31 20.78
N VAL A 41 -1.18 -13.83 19.58
CA VAL A 41 -1.35 -12.41 19.30
C VAL A 41 -2.52 -11.86 20.13
N PRO A 42 -2.38 -10.72 20.85
CA PRO A 42 -3.46 -10.13 21.63
C PRO A 42 -4.73 -9.93 20.78
N GLU A 43 -5.91 -10.20 21.35
CA GLU A 43 -7.15 -10.20 20.56
C GLU A 43 -7.46 -8.84 19.91
N LYS A 44 -7.03 -7.74 20.55
CA LYS A 44 -7.09 -6.40 19.96
C LYS A 44 -6.33 -6.30 18.63
N MET A 45 -5.14 -6.90 18.54
CA MET A 45 -4.33 -6.91 17.32
C MET A 45 -4.89 -7.88 16.28
N LYS A 46 -5.40 -9.03 16.71
CA LYS A 46 -6.05 -10.00 15.81
C LYS A 46 -7.31 -9.43 15.16
N LYS A 47 -8.12 -8.67 15.91
CA LYS A 47 -9.26 -7.92 15.36
C LYS A 47 -8.82 -6.85 14.36
N LYS A 48 -7.79 -6.05 14.68
CA LYS A 48 -7.23 -5.07 13.74
C LYS A 48 -6.73 -5.71 12.45
N TRP A 49 -5.98 -6.80 12.57
CA TRP A 49 -5.49 -7.56 11.43
C TRP A 49 -6.63 -8.11 10.57
N THR A 50 -7.67 -8.66 11.19
CA THR A 50 -8.84 -9.20 10.47
C THR A 50 -9.53 -8.12 9.65
N VAL A 51 -9.84 -6.97 10.27
CA VAL A 51 -10.45 -5.83 9.56
C VAL A 51 -9.56 -5.36 8.39
N PHE A 52 -8.26 -5.21 8.64
CA PHE A 52 -7.30 -4.79 7.61
C PHE A 52 -7.20 -5.82 6.47
N ARG A 53 -7.19 -7.11 6.79
CA ARG A 53 -7.16 -8.19 5.81
C ARG A 53 -8.42 -8.18 4.95
N ASP A 54 -9.58 -7.99 5.54
CA ASP A 54 -10.85 -8.03 4.82
C ASP A 54 -10.97 -6.84 3.84
N GLN A 55 -10.28 -5.72 4.10
CA GLN A 55 -10.16 -4.61 3.14
C GLN A 55 -9.41 -4.99 1.85
N LEU A 56 -8.53 -6.02 1.84
CA LEU A 56 -7.89 -6.48 0.59
C LEU A 56 -8.90 -6.92 -0.46
N HIS A 57 -10.08 -7.38 -0.05
CA HIS A 57 -11.09 -7.82 -1.00
C HIS A 57 -11.50 -6.70 -1.96
N HIS A 58 -11.44 -5.43 -1.52
CA HIS A 58 -11.72 -4.27 -2.36
C HIS A 58 -10.61 -3.98 -3.39
N LEU A 59 -9.38 -4.50 -3.21
CA LEU A 59 -8.33 -4.34 -4.21
C LEU A 59 -8.69 -5.05 -5.52
N LYS A 60 -9.53 -6.10 -5.46
CA LYS A 60 -10.01 -6.81 -6.66
C LYS A 60 -10.82 -5.91 -7.60
N SER A 61 -11.46 -4.87 -7.07
CA SER A 61 -12.22 -3.90 -7.88
C SER A 61 -11.39 -2.71 -8.36
N VAL A 62 -10.12 -2.59 -7.93
CA VAL A 62 -9.26 -1.49 -8.37
C VAL A 62 -8.70 -1.82 -9.74
N LEU A 63 -9.04 -0.99 -10.73
CA LEU A 63 -8.52 -1.08 -12.08
C LEU A 63 -7.55 0.08 -12.32
N VAL A 64 -6.31 -0.23 -12.68
CA VAL A 64 -5.30 0.76 -13.04
C VAL A 64 -5.15 0.78 -14.57
N PRO A 65 -5.64 1.81 -15.27
CA PRO A 65 -5.46 1.92 -16.71
C PRO A 65 -3.97 2.11 -17.03
N ARG A 66 -3.37 1.15 -17.76
CA ARG A 66 -1.93 1.20 -18.10
C ARG A 66 -1.57 2.27 -19.13
N ARG A 67 -2.53 2.77 -19.91
CA ARG A 67 -2.27 3.74 -20.98
C ARG A 67 -2.29 5.15 -20.42
N VAL A 68 -1.10 5.70 -20.18
CA VAL A 68 -0.94 7.09 -19.72
C VAL A 68 -0.80 8.07 -20.89
N LEU A 69 -0.24 7.61 -22.03
CA LEU A 69 -0.02 8.42 -23.23
C LEU A 69 -1.27 8.47 -24.11
N LEU A 70 -1.85 9.67 -24.23
CA LEU A 70 -2.97 9.93 -25.12
C LEU A 70 -2.44 10.19 -26.54
N PRO A 71 -3.14 9.73 -27.61
CA PRO A 71 -2.66 9.86 -29.00
C PRO A 71 -2.33 11.30 -29.42
N ASN A 72 -3.05 12.28 -28.86
CA ASN A 72 -2.96 13.69 -29.23
C ASN A 72 -2.41 14.55 -28.07
N SER A 73 -1.62 13.97 -27.17
CA SER A 73 -1.04 14.75 -26.07
C SER A 73 -0.08 15.80 -26.61
N THR A 74 -0.34 17.07 -26.34
CA THR A 74 0.55 18.18 -26.71
C THR A 74 1.68 18.35 -25.69
N LYS A 75 1.45 17.93 -24.44
CA LYS A 75 2.43 18.04 -23.34
C LYS A 75 2.38 16.83 -22.41
N LEU A 76 3.55 16.50 -21.84
CA LEU A 76 3.70 15.53 -20.76
C LEU A 76 4.22 16.24 -19.51
N GLY A 77 3.60 15.95 -18.37
CA GLY A 77 4.02 16.44 -17.06
C GLY A 77 4.36 15.28 -16.14
N LEU A 78 5.47 15.39 -15.41
CA LEU A 78 5.82 14.49 -14.32
C LEU A 78 5.47 15.16 -12.99
N HIS A 79 4.56 14.56 -12.23
CA HIS A 79 4.08 15.10 -10.97
C HIS A 79 4.55 14.18 -9.83
N ALA A 80 5.49 14.68 -9.04
CA ALA A 80 5.95 13.99 -7.84
C ALA A 80 5.18 14.50 -6.61
N PHE A 81 4.62 13.58 -5.85
CA PHE A 81 4.05 13.87 -4.54
C PHE A 81 4.88 13.13 -3.50
N CYS A 82 5.21 13.82 -2.42
CA CYS A 82 5.92 13.25 -1.28
C CYS A 82 5.21 13.67 -0.02
N GLU A 83 5.04 12.74 0.90
CA GLU A 83 4.46 13.02 2.21
C GLU A 83 5.47 12.65 3.30
N ALA A 84 5.78 13.64 4.14
CA ALA A 84 6.50 13.50 5.41
C ALA A 84 6.06 14.65 6.35
N PRO A 85 5.81 14.43 7.66
CA PRO A 85 6.24 13.30 8.50
C PRO A 85 5.11 12.58 9.28
N GLY A 86 5.29 11.27 9.52
CA GLY A 86 4.37 10.40 10.26
C GLY A 86 4.96 8.99 10.45
N LYS A 87 4.13 7.96 10.57
CA LYS A 87 4.57 6.54 10.78
C LYS A 87 5.28 5.91 9.57
N ALA A 88 5.30 6.57 8.42
CA ALA A 88 5.96 6.11 7.22
C ALA A 88 6.34 7.31 6.33
N TYR A 89 7.37 7.12 5.51
CA TYR A 89 7.71 8.01 4.41
C TYR A 89 7.17 7.39 3.11
N ALA A 90 6.52 8.20 2.29
CA ALA A 90 6.01 7.76 1.00
C ALA A 90 6.22 8.84 -0.06
N ALA A 91 6.60 8.39 -1.26
CA ALA A 91 6.68 9.23 -2.44
C ALA A 91 6.08 8.48 -3.63
N VAL A 92 5.37 9.21 -4.48
CA VAL A 92 4.74 8.68 -5.70
C VAL A 92 5.00 9.64 -6.85
N ILE A 93 5.22 9.09 -8.04
CA ILE A 93 5.43 9.86 -9.26
C ILE A 93 4.35 9.47 -10.26
N TYR A 94 3.63 10.47 -10.76
CA TYR A 94 2.63 10.30 -11.80
C TYR A 94 3.10 10.93 -13.09
N LEU A 95 2.81 10.25 -14.21
CA LEU A 95 2.93 10.83 -15.53
C LEU A 95 1.53 11.33 -15.96
N LYS A 96 1.45 12.57 -16.46
CA LYS A 96 0.22 13.20 -16.92
C LYS A 96 0.36 13.62 -18.37
N SER A 97 -0.55 13.15 -19.22
CA SER A 97 -0.69 13.64 -20.60
C SER A 97 -1.72 14.76 -20.64
N ILE A 98 -1.40 15.86 -21.32
CA ILE A 98 -2.27 17.03 -21.49
C ILE A 98 -2.59 17.17 -22.97
N ILE A 99 -3.86 17.40 -23.28
CA ILE A 99 -4.34 17.75 -24.62
C ILE A 99 -4.74 19.23 -24.55
N ASP A 100 -4.00 20.11 -25.21
CA ASP A 100 -4.44 21.50 -25.40
C ASP A 100 -5.56 21.49 -26.46
N SER A 101 -6.72 22.05 -26.09
CA SER A 101 -7.90 22.18 -26.97
C SER A 101 -7.79 23.40 -27.89
#